data_AF-A0A5C6TQZ0-F1
#
_entry.id   AF-A0A5C6TQZ0-F1
#
_cell.length_a   1.000
_cell.length_b   1.000
_cell.length_c   1.000
_cell.angle_alpha   90.00
_cell.angle_beta   90.00
_cell.angle_gamma   90.00
#
_symmetry.space_group_name_H-M   'P 1'
#
loop_
_entity.id
_entity.type
_entity.pdbx_description
1 polymer ?
#
loop_
_entity_poly.entity_id
_entity_poly.type
_entity_poly.pdbx_seq_one_letter_code
_entity_poly.pdbx_strand_id
1 'polypeptide(L)'
;MAVATRWRARPCPPRVQVEASDVPVTIGEARVMSGDLMIGDADGVLVLPRAHEEAILAAAEEIHAVEESIRAAVRGGRRLDEARAALGYHRLQTRKDA
;
A
#
# COMPACT_ATOMS: atom_id res chain seq x y z
N MET A 1 -8.22 -6.10 -16.64
CA MET A 1 -6.81 -5.68 -16.69
C MET A 1 -6.74 -4.24 -16.21
N ALA A 2 -6.13 -4.00 -15.05
CA ALA A 2 -5.93 -2.65 -14.52
C ALA A 2 -4.59 -2.09 -15.01
N VAL A 3 -4.51 -0.78 -15.25
CA VAL A 3 -3.28 -0.12 -15.69
C VAL A 3 -3.09 1.14 -14.84
N ALA A 4 -1.96 1.22 -14.14
CA ALA A 4 -1.52 2.43 -13.44
C ALA A 4 -0.44 3.14 -14.27
N THR A 5 -0.68 4.39 -14.64
CA THR A 5 0.29 5.21 -15.40
C THR A 5 0.35 6.60 -14.81
N ARG A 6 1.55 7.21 -14.79
CA ARG A 6 1.72 8.59 -14.34
C ARG A 6 0.92 9.59 -15.19
N TRP A 7 0.85 9.37 -16.50
CA TRP A 7 0.16 10.24 -17.44
C TRP A 7 -0.46 9.43 -18.57
N ARG A 8 -1.53 9.97 -19.15
CA ARG A 8 -2.12 9.45 -20.39
C ARG A 8 -1.63 10.32 -21.55
N ALA A 9 -1.01 9.70 -22.55
CA ALA A 9 -0.45 10.38 -23.71
C ALA A 9 -1.14 9.94 -25.01
N ARG A 10 -1.01 10.77 -26.06
CA ARG A 10 -1.47 10.38 -27.41
C ARG A 10 -0.63 9.20 -27.93
N PRO A 11 -1.23 8.25 -28.67
CA PRO A 11 -0.48 7.20 -29.32
C PRO A 11 0.59 7.80 -30.23
N CYS A 12 1.84 7.40 -30.05
CA CYS A 12 2.96 7.74 -30.91
C CYS A 12 3.83 6.50 -31.13
N PRO A 13 4.61 6.44 -32.22
CA PRO A 13 5.58 5.36 -32.41
C PRO A 13 6.50 5.25 -31.19
N PRO A 14 6.85 4.02 -30.75
CA PRO A 14 7.67 3.82 -29.58
C PRO A 14 9.01 4.53 -29.75
N ARG A 15 9.35 5.41 -28.81
CA ARG A 15 10.65 6.10 -28.75
C ARG A 15 11.68 5.36 -27.91
N VAL A 16 11.28 4.21 -27.34
CA VAL A 16 12.07 3.40 -26.41
C VAL A 16 12.07 1.95 -26.87
N GLN A 17 13.11 1.22 -26.51
CA GLN A 17 13.26 -0.22 -26.74
C GLN A 17 13.39 -0.94 -25.41
N VAL A 18 12.98 -2.21 -25.37
CA VAL A 18 13.16 -3.05 -24.18
C VAL A 18 14.63 -3.45 -24.09
N GLU A 19 15.28 -3.05 -23.01
CA GLU A 19 16.68 -3.41 -22.74
C GLU A 19 16.77 -4.78 -22.05
N ALA A 20 15.94 -5.02 -21.04
CA ALA A 20 15.90 -6.26 -20.27
C ALA A 20 14.50 -6.51 -19.70
N SER A 21 14.25 -7.77 -19.33
CA SER A 21 13.06 -8.23 -18.62
C SER A 21 13.45 -8.97 -17.35
N ASP A 22 12.61 -8.92 -16.34
CA ASP A 22 12.80 -9.64 -15.07
C ASP A 22 14.05 -9.21 -14.26
N VAL A 23 14.45 -7.95 -14.45
CA VAL A 23 15.55 -7.32 -13.71
C VAL A 23 15.02 -6.34 -12.66
N PRO A 24 15.76 -6.10 -11.57
CA PRO A 24 15.42 -5.06 -10.61
C PRO A 24 15.24 -3.70 -11.27
N VAL A 25 14.14 -3.02 -10.98
CA VAL A 25 13.87 -1.65 -11.46
C VAL A 25 13.59 -0.72 -10.29
N THR A 26 13.91 0.56 -10.47
CA THR A 26 13.59 1.62 -9.50
C THR A 26 12.69 2.64 -10.17
N ILE A 27 11.53 2.89 -9.56
CA ILE A 27 10.54 3.88 -10.03
C ILE A 27 10.36 4.91 -8.92
N GLY A 28 10.93 6.10 -9.10
CA GLY A 28 11.01 7.09 -8.03
C GLY A 28 11.87 6.57 -6.88
N GLU A 29 11.27 6.43 -5.69
CA GLU A 29 11.94 5.88 -4.50
C GLU A 29 11.62 4.39 -4.29
N ALA A 30 10.72 3.81 -5.08
CA ALA A 30 10.31 2.42 -4.94
C ALA A 30 11.23 1.50 -5.76
N ARG A 31 11.86 0.53 -5.07
CA ARG A 31 12.61 -0.55 -5.70
C ARG A 31 11.70 -1.76 -5.89
N VAL A 32 11.67 -2.31 -7.10
CA VAL A 32 10.88 -3.49 -7.48
C VAL A 32 11.82 -4.58 -7.93
N MET A 33 11.69 -5.75 -7.29
CA MET A 33 12.41 -6.97 -7.65
C MET A 33 11.44 -7.94 -8.33
N SER A 34 11.99 -8.89 -9.07
CA SER A 34 11.18 -10.01 -9.59
C SER A 34 10.56 -10.79 -8.43
N GLY A 35 9.24 -11.02 -8.51
CA GLY A 35 8.47 -11.75 -7.51
C GLY A 35 7.98 -10.91 -6.32
N ASP A 36 8.20 -9.60 -6.31
CA ASP A 36 7.55 -8.71 -5.33
C ASP A 36 6.05 -8.60 -5.61
N LEU A 37 5.25 -8.46 -4.55
CA LEU A 37 3.81 -8.32 -4.66
C LEU A 37 3.45 -6.84 -4.89
N MET A 38 2.66 -6.56 -5.93
CA MET A 38 2.21 -5.20 -6.25
C MET A 38 0.70 -5.07 -6.00
N ILE A 39 0.31 -4.05 -5.25
CA ILE A 39 -1.09 -3.73 -4.96
C ILE A 39 -1.34 -2.30 -5.44
N GLY A 40 -2.49 -2.04 -6.05
CA GLY A 40 -2.84 -0.70 -6.46
C GLY A 40 -4.34 -0.42 -6.40
N ASP A 41 -4.66 0.80 -6.02
CA ASP A 41 -6.02 1.33 -5.88
C ASP A 41 -6.11 2.74 -6.50
N ALA A 42 -7.09 3.54 -6.07
CA ALA A 42 -7.27 4.91 -6.54
C ALA A 42 -6.24 5.89 -5.97
N ASP A 43 -5.62 5.58 -4.83
CA ASP A 43 -4.64 6.41 -4.16
C ASP A 43 -3.24 6.17 -4.74
N GLY A 44 -2.93 4.94 -5.17
CA GLY A 44 -1.69 4.68 -5.88
C GLY A 44 -1.34 3.21 -6.04
N VAL A 45 -0.03 2.95 -6.11
CA VAL A 45 0.55 1.60 -6.24
C VAL A 45 1.60 1.42 -5.14
N LEU A 46 1.51 0.29 -4.45
CA LEU A 46 2.42 -0.16 -3.41
C LEU A 46 3.17 -1.41 -3.87
N VAL A 47 4.45 -1.49 -3.53
CA VAL A 47 5.33 -2.63 -3.81
C VAL A 47 5.72 -3.25 -2.48
N LEU A 48 5.39 -4.52 -2.31
CA LEU A 48 5.66 -5.29 -1.11
C LEU A 48 6.83 -6.25 -1.36
N PRO A 49 7.95 -6.10 -0.65
CA PRO A 49 9.08 -7.01 -0.77
C PRO A 49 8.67 -8.43 -0.37
N ARG A 50 8.96 -9.41 -1.23
CA ARG A 50 8.62 -10.82 -0.97
C ARG A 50 9.20 -11.33 0.36
N ALA A 51 10.38 -10.85 0.76
CA ALA A 51 11.04 -11.25 2.00
C ALA A 51 10.27 -10.87 3.28
N HIS A 52 9.36 -9.91 3.20
CA HIS A 52 8.59 -9.40 4.35
C HIS A 52 7.09 -9.59 4.18
N GLU A 53 6.65 -10.38 3.19
CA GLU A 53 5.24 -10.56 2.83
C GLU A 53 4.37 -10.94 4.03
N GLU A 54 4.75 -11.98 4.77
CA GLU A 54 3.98 -12.46 5.93
C GLU A 54 3.90 -11.41 7.06
N ALA A 55 5.00 -10.72 7.34
CA ALA A 55 5.05 -9.70 8.38
C ALA A 55 4.18 -8.49 8.03
N ILE A 56 4.19 -8.09 6.75
CA ILE A 56 3.37 -7.00 6.24
C ILE A 56 1.89 -7.39 6.28
N LEU A 57 1.55 -8.61 5.85
CA LEU A 57 0.17 -9.08 5.85
C LEU A 57 -0.39 -9.13 7.28
N ALA A 58 0.35 -9.73 8.22
CA ALA A 58 -0.06 -9.79 9.61
C ALA A 58 -0.27 -8.39 10.22
N ALA A 59 0.62 -7.44 9.94
CA ALA A 59 0.46 -6.06 10.39
C ALA A 59 -0.76 -5.37 9.75
N ALA A 60 -1.00 -5.61 8.45
CA ALA A 60 -2.14 -5.06 7.74
C ALA A 60 -3.47 -5.60 8.29
N GLU A 61 -3.55 -6.90 8.60
CA GLU A 61 -4.72 -7.52 9.22
C GLU A 61 -5.00 -6.97 10.62
N GLU A 62 -3.97 -6.79 11.45
CA GLU A 62 -4.09 -6.17 12.79
C GLU A 62 -4.66 -4.75 12.68
N ILE A 63 -4.09 -3.93 11.78
CA ILE A 63 -4.55 -2.56 11.55
C ILE A 63 -6.00 -2.56 11.05
N HIS A 64 -6.32 -3.42 10.08
CA HIS A 64 -7.65 -3.50 9.49
C HIS A 64 -8.73 -3.87 10.53
N ALA A 65 -8.45 -4.84 11.41
CA ALA A 65 -9.37 -5.24 12.47
C ALA A 65 -9.67 -4.10 13.46
N VAL A 66 -8.65 -3.30 13.80
CA VAL A 66 -8.83 -2.13 14.66
C VAL A 66 -9.60 -1.03 13.93
N GLU A 67 -9.31 -0.78 12.66
CA GLU A 67 -10.03 0.21 11.85
C GLU A 67 -11.51 -0.14 11.70
N GLU A 68 -11.87 -1.41 11.51
CA GLU A 68 -13.27 -1.80 11.43
C GLU A 68 -13.98 -1.64 12.78
N SER A 69 -13.29 -1.89 13.90
CA SER A 69 -13.81 -1.62 15.24
C SER A 69 -14.07 -0.11 15.46
N ILE A 70 -13.16 0.75 14.99
CA ILE A 70 -13.36 2.21 15.01
C ILE A 70 -14.57 2.59 14.14
N ARG A 71 -14.67 2.02 12.94
CA ARG A 71 -15.77 2.28 12.00
C ARG A 71 -17.11 1.88 12.59
N ALA A 72 -17.19 0.73 13.27
CA ALA A 72 -18.39 0.28 13.97
C ALA A 72 -18.76 1.22 15.13
N ALA A 73 -17.79 1.64 15.95
CA ALA A 73 -18.01 2.58 17.05
C ALA A 73 -18.55 3.94 16.57
N VAL A 74 -18.01 4.46 15.46
CA VAL A 74 -18.47 5.71 14.85
C VAL A 74 -19.86 5.58 14.27
N ARG A 75 -20.17 4.48 13.56
CA ARG A 75 -21.53 4.18 13.07
C ARG A 75 -22.54 4.05 14.22
N GLY A 76 -22.10 3.57 15.38
CA GLY A 76 -22.88 3.50 16.62
C GLY A 76 -23.10 4.84 17.33
N GLY A 77 -22.63 5.96 16.78
CA GLY A 77 -22.85 7.31 17.30
C GLY A 77 -21.75 7.83 18.22
N ARG A 78 -20.63 7.11 18.41
CA ARG A 78 -19.47 7.64 19.14
C ARG A 78 -18.72 8.65 18.27
N ARG A 79 -18.15 9.68 18.90
CA ARG A 79 -17.30 10.64 18.19
C ARG A 79 -15.98 9.98 17.77
N LEU A 80 -15.45 10.38 16.62
CA LEU A 80 -14.27 9.76 16.01
C LEU A 80 -13.00 9.93 16.86
N ASP A 81 -12.85 11.07 17.52
CA ASP A 81 -11.74 11.38 18.44
C ASP A 81 -11.72 10.40 19.62
N GLU A 82 -12.87 10.19 20.26
CA GLU A 82 -13.01 9.24 21.36
C GLU A 82 -12.78 7.80 20.92
N ALA A 83 -13.30 7.39 19.76
CA ALA A 83 -13.13 6.04 19.23
C ALA A 83 -11.66 5.73 18.88
N ARG A 84 -10.93 6.69 18.30
CA ARG A 84 -9.50 6.55 17.99
C ARG A 84 -8.63 6.52 19.23
N ALA A 85 -8.94 7.33 20.24
CA ALA A 85 -8.22 7.35 21.51
C ALA A 85 -8.41 6.03 22.28
N ALA A 86 -9.64 5.50 22.33
CA ALA A 86 -9.94 4.27 23.04
C ALA A 86 -9.27 3.03 22.44
N LEU A 87 -9.09 2.99 21.11
CA LEU A 87 -8.52 1.86 20.39
C LEU A 87 -7.03 2.03 20.07
N GLY A 88 -6.38 3.07 20.60
CA GLY A 88 -4.92 3.23 20.53
C GLY A 88 -4.36 3.41 19.11
N TYR A 89 -5.15 3.97 18.19
CA TYR A 89 -4.83 4.09 16.76
C TYR A 89 -3.44 4.69 16.48
N HIS A 90 -3.04 5.70 17.27
CA HIS A 90 -1.73 6.34 17.15
C HIS A 90 -0.55 5.38 17.35
N ARG A 91 -0.71 4.34 18.18
CA ARG A 91 0.35 3.39 18.49
C ARG A 91 0.56 2.36 17.38
N LEU A 92 -0.51 2.03 16.64
CA LEU A 92 -0.48 1.06 15.55
C LEU A 92 0.24 1.61 14.31
N GLN A 93 0.15 2.92 14.08
CA GLN A 93 0.81 3.61 12.97
C GLN A 93 2.23 4.11 13.31
N THR A 94 2.67 3.97 14.56
CA THR A 94 4.05 4.33 14.91
C THR A 94 4.98 3.30 14.31
N ARG A 95 6.08 3.75 13.70
CA ARG A 95 7.15 2.87 13.23
C ARG A 95 7.58 2.01 14.43
N LYS A 96 7.35 0.69 14.38
CA LYS A 96 8.06 -0.23 15.28
C LYS A 96 9.50 -0.21 14.79
N ASP A 97 10.36 0.46 15.56
CA ASP A 97 11.80 0.44 15.28
C ASP A 97 12.25 -1.03 15.26
N ALA A 98 12.78 -1.45 14.11
CA ALA A 98 13.39 -2.74 13.89
C ALA A 98 14.89 -2.53 13.68
#